data_AF-A0A7C4RMJ8-F1
#
_entry.id   AF-A0A7C4RMJ8-F1
#
_cell.length_a   1.000
_cell.length_b   1.000
_cell.length_c   1.000
_cell.angle_alpha   90.00
_cell.angle_beta   90.00
_cell.angle_gamma   90.00
#
_symmetry.space_group_name_H-M   'P 1'
#
loop_
_entity.id
_entity.type
_entity.pdbx_description
1 polymer ?
#
loop_
_entity_poly.entity_id
_entity_poly.type
_entity_poly.pdbx_seq_one_letter_code
_entity_poly.pdbx_strand_id
1 'polypeptide(L)' 'MIKSNKHQISKFQEKVYLECNKIPKGKVTTYNTIAKKLNSSPRAIGQALKHNPYAPKIPCHRVINSDRTLGGYNG' A
#
# COMPACT_ATOMS: atom_id res chain seq x y z
N MET A 1 -6.27 3.99 -16.17
CA MET A 1 -6.70 2.59 -15.94
C MET A 1 -5.47 1.71 -15.89
N ILE A 2 -5.21 1.05 -14.75
CA ILE A 2 -4.08 0.12 -14.60
C ILE A 2 -4.40 -1.10 -15.48
N LYS A 3 -3.81 -1.19 -16.68
CA LYS A 3 -4.01 -2.35 -17.57
C LYS A 3 -2.86 -3.34 -17.48
N SER A 4 -3.25 -4.59 -17.25
CA SER A 4 -2.65 -5.87 -17.65
C SER A 4 -1.27 -6.28 -17.11
N ASN A 5 -1.28 -7.13 -16.07
CA ASN A 5 -0.76 -8.50 -16.17
C ASN A 5 -1.38 -9.40 -15.07
N LYS A 6 -1.60 -10.68 -15.37
CA LYS A 6 -2.38 -11.69 -14.62
C LYS A 6 -2.06 -11.82 -13.13
N HIS A 7 -2.56 -10.93 -12.28
CA HIS A 7 -2.69 -11.19 -10.84
C HIS A 7 -4.14 -10.92 -10.45
N GLN A 8 -4.83 -11.95 -9.96
CA GLN A 8 -6.17 -11.79 -9.36
C GLN A 8 -6.02 -10.98 -8.07
N ILE A 9 -6.03 -9.66 -8.20
CA ILE A 9 -6.08 -8.75 -7.06
C ILE A 9 -7.54 -8.57 -6.65
N SER A 10 -7.79 -8.60 -5.35
CA SER A 10 -9.10 -8.28 -4.80
C SER A 10 -9.44 -6.81 -4.98
N LYS A 11 -10.74 -6.46 -4.96
CA LYS A 11 -11.21 -5.07 -4.93
C LYS A 11 -10.60 -4.28 -3.75
N PHE A 12 -10.30 -4.96 -2.65
CA PHE A 12 -9.63 -4.34 -1.50
C PHE A 12 -8.18 -3.98 -1.82
N GLN A 13 -7.41 -4.92 -2.37
CA GLN A 13 -6.02 -4.68 -2.79
C GLN A 13 -5.94 -3.55 -3.83
N GLU A 14 -6.86 -3.52 -4.80
CA GLU A 14 -6.92 -2.44 -5.78
C GLU A 14 -7.09 -1.07 -5.11
N LYS A 15 -8.03 -0.92 -4.17
CA LYS A 15 -8.21 0.32 -3.40
C LYS A 15 -6.95 0.71 -2.62
N VAL A 16 -6.28 -0.26 -2.00
CA VAL A 16 -5.01 -0.02 -1.29
C VAL A 16 -3.92 0.49 -2.23
N TYR A 17 -3.77 -0.12 -3.41
CA TYR A 17 -2.77 0.29 -4.40
C TYR A 17 -3.05 1.68 -4.97
N LEU A 18 -4.33 2.00 -5.22
CA LEU A 18 -4.74 3.33 -5.64
C LEU A 18 -4.41 4.40 -4.59
N GLU A 19 -4.65 4.14 -3.31
CA GLU A 19 -4.26 5.07 -2.24
C GLU A 19 -2.74 5.19 -2.11
N CYS A 20 -2.01 4.08 -2.24
CA CYS A 20 -0.55 4.08 -2.20
C CYS A 20 0.06 4.90 -3.36
N ASN A 21 -0.53 4.81 -4.57
CA ASN A 21 -0.06 5.56 -5.74
C ASN A 21 -0.21 7.08 -5.60
N LYS A 22 -1.05 7.56 -4.67
CA LYS A 22 -1.22 9.00 -4.41
C LYS A 22 -0.08 9.61 -3.61
N ILE A 23 0.84 8.80 -3.06
CA ILE A 23 1.94 9.29 -2.22
C ILE A 23 3.03 9.88 -3.14
N PRO A 24 3.29 11.20 -3.07
CA PRO A 24 4.29 11.83 -3.93
C PRO A 24 5.72 11.40 -3.55
N LYS A 25 6.67 11.60 -4.48
CA LYS A 25 8.09 11.34 -4.21
C LYS A 25 8.57 12.22 -3.04
N GLY A 26 9.43 11.67 -2.19
CA GLY A 26 9.97 12.37 -1.02
C GLY A 26 9.01 12.50 0.17
N LYS A 27 7.82 11.89 0.10
CA LYS A 27 6.86 11.84 1.21
C LYS A 27 6.55 10.39 1.59
N VAL A 28 6.13 10.22 2.83
CA VAL A 28 5.68 8.94 3.40
C VAL A 28 4.29 9.09 3.98
N THR A 29 3.59 7.98 4.11
CA THR A 29 2.33 7.85 4.85
C THR A 29 2.43 6.66 5.79
N THR A 30 1.44 6.46 6.65
CA THR A 30 1.41 5.31 7.55
C THR A 30 0.37 4.29 7.13
N TYR A 31 0.56 3.02 7.53
CA TYR A 31 -0.46 1.98 7.37
C TYR A 31 -1.80 2.41 8.00
N ASN A 32 -1.75 3.09 9.13
CA ASN A 32 -2.94 3.60 9.83
C ASN A 32 -3.67 4.69 9.05
N THR A 33 -2.95 5.58 8.39
CA THR A 33 -3.55 6.64 7.56
C THR A 33 -4.35 6.03 6.40
N ILE A 34 -3.81 5.03 5.71
CA ILE A 34 -4.53 4.35 4.61
C ILE A 34 -5.70 3.54 5.17
N ALA A 35 -5.51 2.84 6.29
CA ALA A 35 -6.54 2.04 6.95
C ALA A 35 -7.77 2.88 7.31
N LYS A 36 -7.56 4.07 7.91
CA LYS A 36 -8.65 5.01 8.22
C LYS A 36 -9.43 5.45 6.99
N LYS A 37 -8.74 5.76 5.88
CA LYS A 37 -9.40 6.16 4.62
C LYS A 37 -10.25 5.07 4.00
N LEU A 38 -9.83 3.81 4.16
CA LEU A 38 -10.50 2.66 3.56
C LEU A 38 -11.43 1.92 4.53
N ASN A 39 -11.69 2.48 5.72
CA ASN A 39 -12.44 1.84 6.81
C ASN A 39 -11.96 0.39 7.07
N SER A 40 -10.65 0.23 7.24
CA SER A 40 -9.97 -1.06 7.39
C SER A 40 -8.96 -1.03 8.55
N SER A 41 -8.15 -2.09 8.69
CA SER A 41 -7.10 -2.19 9.71
C SER A 41 -5.70 -1.98 9.11
N PRO A 42 -4.74 -1.39 9.87
CA PRO A 42 -3.35 -1.24 9.41
C PRO A 42 -2.72 -2.57 8.99
N ARG A 43 -3.05 -3.66 9.69
CA ARG A 43 -2.59 -5.02 9.39
C ARG A 43 -3.08 -5.49 8.01
N ALA A 44 -4.35 -5.24 7.68
CA ALA A 44 -4.90 -5.58 6.35
C ALA A 44 -4.22 -4.78 5.23
N ILE A 45 -3.90 -3.50 5.46
CA ILE A 45 -3.12 -2.69 4.51
C ILE A 45 -1.72 -3.29 4.29
N GLY A 46 -1.02 -3.65 5.37
CA GLY A 46 0.29 -4.30 5.30
C GLY A 46 0.25 -5.59 4.48
N GLN A 47 -0.75 -6.44 4.72
CA GLN A 47 -0.92 -7.69 3.95
C GLN A 47 -1.21 -7.43 2.46
N ALA A 48 -2.03 -6.43 2.14
CA ALA A 48 -2.29 -6.06 0.75
C ALA A 48 -1.02 -5.55 0.03
N LEU A 49 -0.24 -4.70 0.70
CA LEU A 49 1.01 -4.13 0.16
C LEU A 49 2.14 -5.16 0.05
N LYS A 50 2.19 -6.16 0.95
CA LYS A 50 3.13 -7.28 0.87
C LYS A 50 3.02 -8.07 -0.43
N HIS A 51 1.79 -8.19 -0.96
CA HIS A 51 1.50 -8.92 -2.20
C HIS A 51 1.37 -8.00 -3.41
N ASN A 52 1.93 -6.79 -3.38
CA ASN A 52 1.83 -5.82 -4.47
C ASN A 52 2.61 -6.30 -5.72
N PRO A 53 1.93 -6.73 -6.81
CA PRO A 53 2.61 -7.21 -8.01
C PRO A 53 3.12 -6.07 -8.89
N TYR A 54 2.79 -4.82 -8.54
CA TYR A 54 3.13 -3.62 -9.32
C TYR A 54 4.30 -2.84 -8.70
N ALA A 55 5.02 -3.41 -7.75
CA ALA A 55 6.26 -2.82 -7.27
C ALA A 55 7.28 -2.73 -8.43
N PRO A 56 8.08 -1.65 -8.54
CA PRO A 56 8.14 -0.45 -7.69
C PRO A 56 7.20 0.69 -8.14
N LYS A 57 6.43 0.50 -9.22
CA LYS A 57 5.54 1.53 -9.79
C LYS A 57 4.50 2.01 -8.78
N ILE A 58 3.89 1.08 -8.03
CA ILE A 58 3.11 1.39 -6.83
C ILE A 58 4.08 1.48 -5.65
N PRO A 59 4.25 2.65 -5.02
CA PRO A 59 5.35 2.92 -4.09
C PRO A 59 5.06 2.39 -2.68
N CYS A 60 4.94 1.06 -2.53
CA CYS A 60 4.70 0.42 -1.23
C CYS A 60 5.77 0.79 -0.19
N HIS A 61 7.01 1.07 -0.63
CA HIS A 61 8.14 1.60 0.17
C HIS A 61 7.91 2.97 0.84
N ARG A 62 6.78 3.63 0.59
CA ARG A 62 6.42 4.91 1.22
C ARG A 62 5.38 4.76 2.33
N VAL A 63 4.99 3.54 2.68
CA VAL A 63 4.01 3.26 3.73
C VAL A 63 4.75 2.68 4.94
N ILE A 64 4.75 3.39 6.06
CA ILE A 64 5.55 3.04 7.25
C ILE A 64 4.67 2.83 8.49
N ASN A 65 5.29 2.44 9.61
CA ASN A 65 4.60 2.30 10.89
C ASN A 65 4.06 3.66 11.39
N SER A 66 3.05 3.61 12.27
CA SER A 66 2.42 4.81 12.82
C SER A 66 3.37 5.65 13.69
N ASP A 67 4.38 5.02 14.30
CA ASP A 67 5.45 5.64 15.09
C ASP A 67 6.58 6.24 14.23
N ARG A 68 6.39 6.24 12.90
CA ARG A 68 7.37 6.70 11.89
C ARG A 68 8.65 5.87 11.83
N THR A 69 8.68 4.69 12.44
CA THR A 69 9.76 3.72 12.23
C THR A 69 9.57 2.99 10.90
N LEU A 70 10.68 2.52 10.34
CA LEU A 70 10.63 1.62 9.19
C LEU A 70 10.19 0.23 9.65
N GLY A 71 9.22 -0.35 8.95
CA GLY A 71 8.70 -1.67 9.25
C GLY A 71 7.66 -2.11 8.24
N GLY A 72 7.31 -3.40 8.24
CA GLY A 72 6.34 -3.97 7.30
C GLY A 72 6.89 -4.24 5.89
N TYR A 73 8.21 -4.13 5.71
CA TYR A 73 8.93 -4.58 4.52
C TYR A 73 9.49 -5.97 4.75
N ASN A 74 9.09 -6.93 3.91
CA ASN A 74 9.87 -8.15 3.70
C ASN A 74 10.76 -7.87 2.49
N GLY A 75 12.07 -7.98 2.67
CA GLY A 75 13.08 -7.85 1.62
C GLY A 75 12.84 -8.79 0.44
#